data_AF-A0A060Z6F3-F1
#
_entry.id   AF-A0A060Z6F3-F1
#
_cell.length_a   1.000
_cell.length_b   1.000
_cell.length_c   1.000
_cell.angle_alpha   90.00
_cell.angle_beta   90.00
_cell.angle_gamma   90.00
#
_symmetry.space_group_name_H-M   'P 1'
#
loop_
_entity.id
_entity.type
_entity.pdbx_description
1 polymer ?
#
loop_
_entity_poly.entity_id
_entity_poly.type
_entity_poly.pdbx_seq_one_letter_code
_entity_poly.pdbx_strand_id
1 'polypeptide(L)'
;MTASLKLHIQQLTKKLKLKLGFIFRNKACFSFEARRRLVSATCMPLLDYGDILYMNASTQCLRSIDTLYHGTLRFILNCKTLTHHCTLYTRVGWPSLVVRRLSHWYTLFTKPFWVYYLFIWAFLLFRNVVGRLFVRWTLSC
;
A
#
# COMPACT_ATOMS: atom_id res chain seq x y z
N MET A 1 -7.89 21.69 -5.65
CA MET A 1 -8.33 20.42 -5.03
C MET A 1 -9.80 20.54 -4.67
N THR A 2 -10.64 19.64 -5.17
CA THR A 2 -12.07 19.61 -4.89
C THR A 2 -12.32 19.45 -3.38
N ALA A 3 -13.23 20.26 -2.81
CA ALA A 3 -13.50 20.30 -1.37
C ALA A 3 -13.90 18.93 -0.77
N SER A 4 -14.47 18.05 -1.58
CA SER A 4 -14.87 16.70 -1.21
C SER A 4 -13.70 15.79 -0.80
N LEU A 5 -12.57 15.85 -1.53
CA LEU A 5 -11.41 15.00 -1.27
C LEU A 5 -10.73 15.37 0.06
N LYS A 6 -10.69 16.66 0.39
CA LYS A 6 -10.17 17.16 1.67
C LYS A 6 -11.00 16.65 2.85
N LEU A 7 -12.32 16.70 2.75
CA LEU A 7 -13.23 16.18 3.79
C LEU A 7 -13.05 14.68 3.98
N HIS A 8 -12.94 13.93 2.87
CA HIS A 8 -12.71 12.49 2.92
C HIS A 8 -11.40 12.14 3.66
N ILE A 9 -10.30 12.84 3.37
CA ILE A 9 -9.01 12.68 4.06
C ILE A 9 -9.15 12.93 5.56
N GLN A 10 -9.86 13.98 5.95
CA GLN A 10 -10.02 14.35 7.35
C GLN A 10 -10.82 13.29 8.11
N GLN A 11 -11.91 12.78 7.51
CA GLN A 11 -12.69 11.70 8.08
C GLN A 11 -11.87 10.41 8.22
N LEU A 12 -11.10 10.06 7.19
CA LEU A 12 -10.19 8.91 7.20
C LEU A 12 -9.16 9.02 8.32
N THR A 13 -8.50 10.18 8.40
CA THR A 13 -7.51 10.49 9.45
C THR A 13 -8.14 10.38 10.83
N LYS A 14 -9.36 10.91 11.03
CA LYS A 14 -10.07 10.85 12.30
C LYS A 14 -10.35 9.40 12.71
N LYS A 15 -10.86 8.58 11.79
CA LYS A 15 -11.11 7.15 12.03
C LYS A 15 -9.82 6.39 12.40
N LEU A 16 -8.72 6.65 11.68
CA LEU A 16 -7.40 6.06 11.97
C LEU A 16 -6.86 6.49 13.34
N LYS A 17 -6.95 7.78 13.67
CA LYS A 17 -6.54 8.31 14.98
C LYS A 17 -7.30 7.64 16.13
N LEU A 18 -8.61 7.47 15.98
CA LEU A 18 -9.43 6.81 17.00
C LEU A 18 -9.05 5.34 17.19
N LYS A 19 -8.88 4.59 16.09
CA LYS A 19 -8.41 3.19 16.13
C LYS A 19 -7.04 3.10 16.78
N LEU A 20 -6.07 3.91 16.33
CA LEU A 20 -4.73 3.93 16.91
C LEU A 20 -4.75 4.29 18.40
N GLY A 21 -5.54 5.28 18.79
CA GLY A 21 -5.68 5.66 20.20
C GLY A 21 -6.23 4.53 21.06
N PHE A 22 -7.22 3.78 20.56
CA PHE A 22 -7.75 2.60 21.24
C PHE A 22 -6.70 1.51 21.42
N ILE A 23 -5.94 1.20 20.38
CA ILE A 23 -4.91 0.16 20.42
C ILE A 23 -3.73 0.62 21.30
N PHE A 24 -3.38 1.90 21.27
CA PHE A 24 -2.28 2.47 22.05
C PHE A 24 -2.54 2.40 23.56
N ARG A 25 -3.79 2.59 24.00
CA ARG A 25 -4.17 2.41 25.41
C ARG A 25 -3.97 0.97 25.89
N ASN A 26 -4.20 0.00 25.01
CA ASN A 26 -4.05 -1.44 25.30
C ASN A 26 -2.68 -1.99 24.91
N LYS A 27 -1.68 -1.13 24.65
CA LYS A 27 -0.38 -1.56 24.09
C LYS A 27 0.39 -2.56 24.96
N ALA A 28 0.18 -2.54 26.28
CA ALA A 28 0.86 -3.42 27.22
C ALA A 28 0.45 -4.89 27.06
N CYS A 29 -0.75 -5.15 26.54
CA CYS A 29 -1.30 -6.49 26.35
C CYS A 29 -0.72 -7.20 25.11
N PHE A 30 0.01 -6.49 24.25
CA PHE A 30 0.41 -7.01 22.94
C PHE A 30 1.93 -7.21 22.83
N SER A 31 2.33 -8.41 22.42
CA SER A 31 3.71 -8.69 22.01
C SER A 31 4.12 -7.83 20.81
N PHE A 32 5.42 -7.71 20.57
CA PHE A 32 5.94 -6.97 19.42
C PHE A 32 5.33 -7.44 18.09
N GLU A 33 5.26 -8.75 17.90
CA GLU A 33 4.73 -9.35 16.68
C GLU A 33 3.21 -9.13 16.54
N ALA A 34 2.47 -9.22 17.64
CA ALA A 34 1.03 -8.91 17.65
C ALA A 34 0.78 -7.45 17.25
N ARG A 35 1.55 -6.50 17.78
CA ARG A 35 1.46 -5.07 17.41
C ARG A 35 1.76 -4.86 15.93
N ARG A 36 2.79 -5.51 15.41
CA ARG A 36 3.14 -5.47 13.98
C ARG A 36 2.02 -6.04 13.11
N ARG A 37 1.47 -7.22 13.44
CA ARG A 37 0.34 -7.83 12.71
C ARG A 37 -0.90 -6.93 12.74
N LEU A 38 -1.24 -6.38 13.90
CA LEU A 38 -2.43 -5.54 14.06
C LEU A 38 -2.34 -4.25 13.24
N VAL A 39 -1.19 -3.56 13.27
CA VAL A 39 -0.96 -2.38 12.42
C VAL A 39 -0.98 -2.75 10.94
N SER A 40 -0.36 -3.88 10.57
CA SER A 40 -0.31 -4.34 9.18
C SER A 40 -1.70 -4.67 8.63
N ALA A 41 -2.57 -5.26 9.45
CA ALA A 41 -3.93 -5.62 9.03
C ALA A 41 -4.90 -4.43 9.03
N THR A 42 -4.75 -3.50 9.98
CA THR A 42 -5.74 -2.43 10.17
C THR A 42 -5.31 -1.10 9.55
N CYS A 43 -4.07 -0.66 9.79
CA CYS A 43 -3.64 0.67 9.40
C CYS A 43 -3.02 0.68 8.02
N MET A 44 -2.30 -0.40 7.64
CA MET A 44 -1.58 -0.45 6.38
C MET A 44 -2.47 -0.32 5.15
N PRO A 45 -3.57 -1.07 5.00
CA PRO A 45 -4.39 -1.01 3.80
C PRO A 45 -5.01 0.38 3.60
N LEU A 46 -5.35 1.05 4.70
CA LEU A 46 -5.87 2.41 4.72
C LEU A 46 -4.82 3.45 4.30
N LEU A 47 -3.56 3.25 4.71
CA LEU A 47 -2.44 4.10 4.33
C LEU A 47 -2.03 3.85 2.87
N ASP A 48 -2.02 2.59 2.43
CA ASP A 48 -1.72 2.21 1.04
C ASP A 48 -2.76 2.79 0.08
N TYR A 49 -4.05 2.71 0.44
CA TYR A 49 -5.13 3.37 -0.30
C TYR A 49 -4.93 4.89 -0.37
N GLY A 50 -4.53 5.51 0.75
CA GLY A 50 -4.24 6.93 0.80
C GLY A 50 -3.04 7.33 -0.08
N ASP A 51 -1.96 6.56 -0.08
CA ASP A 51 -0.77 6.85 -0.89
C ASP A 51 -1.11 6.90 -2.41
N ILE A 52 -2.07 6.09 -2.86
CA ILE A 52 -2.57 6.09 -4.25
C ILE A 52 -3.43 7.32 -4.53
N LEU A 53 -4.42 7.58 -3.67
CA LEU A 53 -5.43 8.63 -3.89
C LEU A 53 -4.86 10.04 -3.70
N TYR A 54 -3.86 10.19 -2.84
CA TYR A 54 -3.37 11.49 -2.37
C TYR A 54 -2.08 11.94 -3.04
N MET A 55 -1.65 11.31 -4.14
CA MET A 55 -0.50 11.77 -4.92
C MET A 55 -0.62 13.25 -5.33
N ASN A 56 -1.83 13.71 -5.67
CA ASN A 56 -2.11 15.11 -6.02
C ASN A 56 -2.69 15.93 -4.84
N ALA A 57 -2.56 15.44 -3.61
CA ALA A 57 -3.11 16.13 -2.44
C ALA A 57 -2.21 17.25 -1.92
N SER A 58 -2.80 18.16 -1.13
CA SER A 58 -2.08 19.28 -0.53
C SER A 58 -1.11 18.78 0.52
N THR A 59 0.02 19.46 0.64
CA THR A 59 1.08 19.17 1.61
C THR A 59 0.57 19.11 3.05
N GLN A 60 -0.45 19.91 3.39
CA GLN A 60 -1.07 19.90 4.72
C GLN A 60 -1.80 18.58 5.01
N CYS A 61 -2.52 18.02 4.02
CA CYS A 61 -3.21 16.74 4.16
C CYS A 61 -2.20 15.58 4.26
N LEU A 62 -1.13 15.63 3.46
CA LEU A 62 -0.06 14.62 3.50
C LEU A 62 0.64 14.57 4.86
N ARG A 63 0.95 15.74 5.47
CA ARG A 63 1.56 15.81 6.81
C ARG A 63 0.72 15.10 7.89
N SER A 64 -0.60 15.19 7.80
CA SER A 64 -1.49 14.51 8.74
C SER A 64 -1.39 12.99 8.64
N ILE A 65 -1.28 12.47 7.43
CA ILE A 65 -1.13 11.03 7.14
C ILE A 65 0.27 10.55 7.54
N ASP A 66 1.31 11.34 7.25
CA ASP A 66 2.69 11.05 7.65
C ASP A 66 2.82 10.93 9.18
N THR A 67 2.18 11.84 9.90
CA THR A 67 2.13 11.81 11.36
C THR A 67 1.47 10.53 11.88
N LEU A 68 0.39 10.08 11.23
CA LEU A 68 -0.27 8.83 11.56
C LEU A 68 0.61 7.62 11.31
N TYR A 69 1.29 7.58 10.16
CA TYR A 69 2.23 6.52 9.81
C TYR A 69 3.38 6.43 10.83
N HIS A 70 3.98 7.56 11.23
CA HIS A 70 4.99 7.54 12.28
C HIS A 70 4.42 7.17 13.65
N GLY A 71 3.15 7.51 13.92
CA GLY A 71 2.43 7.05 15.10
C GLY A 71 2.31 5.52 15.15
N THR A 72 2.03 4.88 14.01
CA THR A 72 1.92 3.41 13.93
C THR A 72 3.28 2.74 14.13
N LEU A 73 4.35 3.27 13.56
CA LEU A 73 5.72 2.79 13.79
C LEU A 73 6.11 2.87 15.27
N ARG A 74 5.81 4.00 15.92
CA ARG A 74 6.08 4.17 17.36
C ARG A 74 5.26 3.20 18.21
N PHE A 75 4.02 2.90 17.82
CA PHE A 75 3.21 1.89 18.47
C PHE A 75 3.82 0.48 18.35
N ILE A 76 4.29 0.09 17.16
CA ILE A 76 4.97 -1.20 16.94
C ILE A 76 6.24 -1.30 17.79
N LEU A 77 7.05 -0.25 17.84
CA LEU A 77 8.32 -0.25 18.56
C LEU A 77 8.21 0.09 20.06
N ASN A 78 7.02 0.45 20.55
CA ASN A 78 6.82 1.02 21.89
C ASN A 78 7.78 2.17 22.24
N CYS A 79 8.12 2.99 21.25
CA CYS A 79 9.13 4.03 21.39
C CYS A 79 8.51 5.36 21.87
N LYS A 80 9.32 6.18 22.58
CA LYS A 80 8.93 7.54 22.97
C LYS A 80 8.76 8.43 21.73
N THR A 81 7.94 9.48 21.86
CA THR A 81 7.60 10.43 20.77
C THR A 81 8.82 11.11 20.15
N LEU A 82 9.87 11.34 20.93
CA LEU A 82 11.13 12.01 20.53
C LEU A 82 12.12 11.12 19.77
N THR A 83 11.76 9.88 19.43
CA THR A 83 12.65 9.00 18.66
C THR A 83 12.81 9.49 17.22
N HIS A 84 14.05 9.50 16.75
CA HIS A 84 14.40 9.92 15.39
C HIS A 84 13.84 8.96 14.33
N HIS A 85 13.44 9.47 13.16
CA HIS A 85 12.75 8.67 12.15
C HIS A 85 13.62 7.54 11.58
N CYS A 86 14.92 7.77 11.36
CA CYS A 86 15.80 6.73 10.81
C CYS A 86 15.91 5.52 11.74
N THR A 87 15.97 5.73 13.06
CA THR A 87 16.06 4.62 14.02
C THR A 87 14.76 3.83 14.09
N LEU A 88 13.60 4.48 13.86
CA LEU A 88 12.32 3.79 13.73
C LEU A 88 12.30 2.87 12.51
N TYR A 89 12.76 3.34 11.35
CA TYR A 89 12.77 2.56 10.10
C TYR A 89 13.68 1.34 10.19
N THR A 90 14.92 1.52 10.65
CA THR A 90 15.89 0.42 10.81
C THR A 90 15.36 -0.66 11.75
N ARG A 91 14.70 -0.26 12.85
CA ARG A 91 14.25 -1.20 13.88
C ARG A 91 12.99 -1.97 13.51
N VAL A 92 12.11 -1.41 12.68
CA VAL A 92 10.95 -2.15 12.12
C VAL A 92 11.35 -2.95 10.87
N GLY A 93 12.46 -2.57 10.20
CA GLY A 93 12.86 -3.15 8.93
C GLY A 93 11.98 -2.69 7.77
N TRP A 94 11.42 -1.48 7.85
CA TRP A 94 10.54 -0.91 6.83
C TRP A 94 11.25 0.19 6.04
N PRO A 95 10.97 0.33 4.74
CA PRO A 95 11.52 1.42 3.93
C PRO A 95 11.00 2.77 4.43
N SER A 96 11.74 3.84 4.09
CA SER A 96 11.28 5.20 4.35
C SER A 96 9.96 5.50 3.65
N LEU A 97 9.20 6.48 4.16
CA LEU A 97 7.93 6.90 3.57
C LEU A 97 8.05 7.25 2.08
N VAL A 98 9.14 7.92 1.70
CA VAL A 98 9.40 8.32 0.31
C VAL A 98 9.62 7.09 -0.57
N VAL A 99 10.50 6.19 -0.15
CA VAL A 99 10.80 4.96 -0.90
C VAL A 99 9.54 4.10 -1.03
N ARG A 100 8.76 3.98 0.04
CA ARG A 100 7.48 3.26 0.02
C ARG A 100 6.48 3.84 -0.99
N ARG A 101 6.29 5.17 -1.00
CA ARG A 101 5.39 5.84 -1.96
C ARG A 101 5.84 5.62 -3.40
N LEU A 102 7.14 5.71 -3.66
CA LEU A 102 7.71 5.41 -4.96
C LEU A 102 7.50 3.94 -5.36
N SER A 103 7.69 3.00 -4.44
CA SER A 103 7.45 1.57 -4.70
C SER A 103 5.97 1.27 -4.98
N HIS A 104 5.04 1.89 -4.25
CA HIS A 104 3.60 1.75 -4.53
C HIS A 104 3.26 2.32 -5.91
N TRP A 105 3.83 3.47 -6.25
CA TRP A 105 3.66 4.07 -7.56
C TRP A 105 4.16 3.14 -8.67
N TYR A 106 5.41 2.67 -8.57
CA TYR A 106 5.97 1.72 -9.52
C TYR A 106 5.11 0.45 -9.63
N THR A 107 4.61 -0.08 -8.51
CA THR A 107 3.74 -1.26 -8.48
C THR A 107 2.42 -1.04 -9.19
N LEU A 108 1.79 0.13 -9.03
CA LEU A 108 0.56 0.50 -9.74
C LEU A 108 0.79 0.60 -11.25
N PHE A 109 1.91 1.18 -11.66
CA PHE A 109 2.23 1.30 -13.08
C PHE A 109 2.64 -0.04 -13.68
N THR A 110 3.48 -0.83 -13.04
CA THR A 110 4.11 -1.99 -13.70
C THR A 110 3.29 -3.28 -13.66
N LYS A 111 2.51 -3.54 -12.60
CA LYS A 111 1.69 -4.74 -12.52
C LYS A 111 0.67 -4.89 -13.66
N PRO A 112 -0.11 -3.86 -14.04
CA PRO A 112 -1.08 -4.01 -15.12
C PRO A 112 -0.39 -4.25 -16.47
N PHE A 113 0.81 -3.70 -16.70
CA PHE A 113 1.56 -3.93 -17.94
C PHE A 113 2.00 -5.38 -18.08
N TRP A 114 2.47 -6.01 -17.00
CA TRP A 114 2.83 -7.43 -17.00
C TRP A 114 1.63 -8.35 -17.21
N VAL A 115 0.49 -8.06 -16.57
CA VAL A 115 -0.75 -8.81 -16.77
C VAL A 115 -1.24 -8.69 -18.22
N TYR A 116 -1.20 -7.48 -18.78
CA TYR A 116 -1.57 -7.23 -20.17
C TYR A 116 -0.65 -7.94 -21.15
N TYR A 117 0.67 -7.90 -20.92
CA TYR A 117 1.65 -8.61 -21.75
C TYR A 117 1.45 -10.13 -21.71
N LEU A 118 1.23 -10.71 -20.52
CA LEU A 118 0.91 -12.12 -20.37
C LEU A 118 -0.38 -12.49 -21.11
N PHE A 119 -1.40 -11.65 -21.04
CA PHE A 119 -2.67 -11.86 -21.73
C PHE A 119 -2.53 -11.81 -23.25
N ILE A 120 -1.78 -10.84 -23.79
CA ILE A 120 -1.46 -10.77 -25.23
C ILE A 120 -0.68 -12.00 -25.67
N TRP A 121 0.35 -12.40 -24.91
CA TRP A 121 1.14 -13.58 -25.24
C TRP A 121 0.29 -14.85 -25.25
N ALA A 122 -0.59 -15.03 -24.26
CA ALA A 122 -1.53 -16.15 -24.21
C ALA A 122 -2.49 -16.14 -25.42
N PHE A 123 -3.01 -14.97 -25.79
CA PHE A 123 -3.87 -14.82 -26.97
C PHE A 123 -3.13 -15.13 -28.28
N LEU A 124 -1.90 -14.64 -28.45
CA LEU A 124 -1.06 -14.92 -29.61
C LEU A 124 -0.64 -16.40 -29.68
N LEU A 125 -0.36 -17.04 -28.54
CA LEU A 125 -0.10 -18.47 -28.46
C LEU A 125 -1.33 -19.26 -28.88
N PHE A 126 -2.52 -18.92 -28.35
CA PHE A 126 -3.78 -19.57 -28.72
C PHE A 126 -4.06 -19.43 -30.22
N ARG A 127 -3.89 -18.24 -30.80
CA ARG A 127 -4.04 -18.01 -32.24
C ARG A 127 -3.06 -18.83 -33.07
N ASN A 128 -1.80 -18.94 -32.64
CA ASN A 128 -0.78 -19.74 -33.34
C ASN A 128 -1.01 -21.26 -33.22
N VAL A 129 -1.59 -21.74 -32.11
CA VAL A 129 -1.93 -23.15 -31.91
C VAL A 129 -3.16 -23.53 -32.73
N VAL A 130 -4.23 -22.73 -32.69
CA VAL A 130 -5.43 -22.94 -33.51
C VAL A 130 -5.12 -22.80 -35.00
N GLY A 131 -4.31 -21.80 -35.39
CA GLY A 131 -3.86 -21.65 -36.78
C GLY A 131 -3.04 -22.85 -37.30
N ARG A 132 -2.22 -23.48 -36.45
CA ARG A 132 -1.48 -24.71 -36.81
C ARG A 132 -2.37 -25.95 -36.89
N LEU A 133 -3.38 -26.06 -36.03
CA LEU A 133 -4.37 -27.15 -36.10
C LEU A 133 -5.24 -27.06 -37.36
N PHE A 134 -5.59 -25.85 -37.79
CA PHE A 134 -6.38 -25.62 -38.99
C PHE A 134 -5.64 -25.97 -40.29
N VAL A 135 -4.36 -25.59 -40.42
CA VAL A 135 -3.52 -25.93 -41.59
C VAL A 135 -3.27 -27.44 -41.71
N ARG A 136 -3.20 -28.16 -40.58
CA ARG A 136 -3.01 -29.62 -40.57
C ARG A 136 -4.27 -30.38 -41.01
N TRP A 137 -5.46 -29.81 -40.83
CA TRP A 137 -6.71 -30.39 -41.32
C TRP A 137 -6.91 -30.19 -42.83
N THR A 138 -6.42 -29.10 -43.41
CA THR A 138 -6.55 -28.84 -44.86
C THR A 138 -5.58 -29.63 -45.74
N LEU A 139 -4.55 -30.26 -45.17
CA LEU A 139 -3.56 -31.08 -45.88
C LEU A 139 -3.81 -32.59 -45.75
N SER A 140 -4.91 -33.00 -45.12
CA SER A 140 -5.34 -34.41 -45.01
C SER A 140 -6.65 -34.71 -45.75
N CYS A 141 -7.09 -33.81 -46.64
CA CYS A 141 -8.10 -34.09 -47.66
C CYS A 141 -7.44 -34.28 -49.02
#